data_AF-A0A5C5XEN7-F1
#
_entry.id   AF-A0A5C5XEN7-F1
#
_cell.length_a   1.000
_cell.length_b   1.000
_cell.length_c   1.000
_cell.angle_alpha   90.00
_cell.angle_beta   90.00
_cell.angle_gamma   90.00
#
_symmetry.space_group_name_H-M   'P 1'
#
loop_
_entity.id
_entity.type
_entity.pdbx_description
1 polymer ?
#
loop_
_entity_poly.entity_id
_entity_poly.type
_entity_poly.pdbx_seq_one_letter_code
_entity_poly.pdbx_strand_id
1 'polypeptide(L)'
;MKSNNYIIEAMDESVQLWINKRLPFEPTLWLADARAELQQKLRELQACPQRMIMATLSTLDERFFDVENVLIYNVGSGAFSVHARHGIGFKRIRGLPPNAPSGESFLYHHMYQLIDVPDDSSGTEIIRFEFPLRKLSSGTKPHEIWQQTFESDLMSNIVIDGPFEISITLYTPKLILNLASVIKPLLDGIISSLHFESTFDEVAVQRLAQKTNMATDMIIEQLQNPPRPFLGKRNLLTSYRNFVKWNPADELCETCTLIQRQSHSNECEVRIY
;
A
#
# COMPACT_ATOMS: atom_id res chain seq x y z
N MET A 1 10.53 27.23 26.04
CA MET A 1 9.68 27.24 24.84
C MET A 1 8.91 25.94 24.81
N LYS A 2 7.60 25.95 24.57
CA LYS A 2 6.87 24.69 24.31
C LYS A 2 7.34 24.20 22.95
N SER A 3 8.03 23.06 22.90
CA SER A 3 8.28 22.39 21.62
C SER A 3 6.93 22.10 20.98
N ASN A 4 6.76 22.52 19.73
CA ASN A 4 5.62 22.09 18.94
C ASN A 4 5.78 20.59 18.65
N ASN A 5 4.73 19.80 18.86
CA ASN A 5 4.79 18.35 18.63
C ASN A 5 4.78 17.99 17.13
N TYR A 6 4.36 18.94 16.30
CA TYR A 6 4.36 18.85 14.85
C TYR A 6 4.41 20.24 14.19
N ILE A 7 4.81 20.27 12.93
CA ILE A 7 4.75 21.44 12.03
C ILE A 7 4.22 20.96 10.68
N ILE A 8 3.31 21.71 10.08
CA ILE A 8 2.81 21.47 8.72
C ILE A 8 3.13 22.68 7.84
N GLU A 9 3.58 22.41 6.63
CA GLU A 9 3.76 23.41 5.59
C GLU A 9 3.05 22.93 4.33
N ALA A 10 2.36 23.85 3.65
CA ALA A 10 1.69 23.57 2.39
C ALA A 10 2.17 24.57 1.34
N MET A 11 2.52 24.04 0.17
CA MET A 11 2.81 24.76 -1.06
C MET A 11 1.79 24.32 -2.12
N ASP A 12 1.78 24.96 -3.29
CA ASP A 12 0.79 24.68 -4.34
C ASP A 12 0.71 23.19 -4.73
N GLU A 13 1.86 22.51 -4.76
CA GLU A 13 1.99 21.13 -5.24
C GLU A 13 2.48 20.14 -4.17
N SER A 14 2.67 20.59 -2.93
CA SER A 14 3.14 19.70 -1.86
C SER A 14 2.65 20.07 -0.47
N VAL A 15 2.45 19.07 0.38
CA VAL A 15 2.21 19.23 1.82
C VAL A 15 3.27 18.45 2.57
N GLN A 16 3.90 19.09 3.55
CA GLN A 16 4.92 18.50 4.39
C GLN A 16 4.47 18.53 5.86
N LEU A 17 4.73 17.45 6.59
CA LEU A 17 4.46 17.31 8.01
C LEU A 17 5.72 16.80 8.70
N TRP A 18 6.25 17.60 9.62
CA TRP A 18 7.27 17.18 10.58
C TRP A 18 6.59 16.82 11.90
N ILE A 19 6.89 15.66 12.46
CA ILE A 19 6.17 15.16 13.63
C ILE A 19 7.05 14.26 14.51
N ASN A 20 6.87 14.35 15.83
CA ASN A 20 7.66 13.58 16.79
C ASN A 20 7.14 12.16 17.05
N LYS A 21 6.00 11.79 16.44
CA LYS A 21 5.40 10.46 16.61
C LYS A 21 4.63 10.09 15.35
N ARG A 22 4.71 8.82 14.94
CA ARG A 22 3.89 8.31 13.82
C ARG A 22 2.41 8.56 14.08
N LEU A 23 1.68 8.92 13.05
CA LEU A 23 0.22 8.97 13.09
C LEU A 23 -0.33 7.55 13.27
N PRO A 24 -1.01 7.24 14.38
CA PRO A 24 -1.70 5.96 14.55
C PRO A 24 -3.03 5.96 13.81
N PHE A 25 -3.66 4.79 13.67
CA PHE A 25 -4.98 4.65 13.04
C PHE A 25 -6.07 5.49 13.73
N GLU A 26 -6.10 5.45 15.06
CA GLU A 26 -7.00 6.22 15.91
C GLU A 26 -6.17 7.22 16.75
N PRO A 27 -5.81 8.39 16.17
CA PRO A 27 -5.04 9.39 16.89
C PRO A 27 -5.89 10.06 17.96
N THR A 28 -5.23 10.41 19.07
CA THR A 28 -5.80 11.11 20.21
C THR A 28 -4.97 12.34 20.54
N LEU A 29 -5.59 13.30 21.24
CA LEU A 29 -4.94 14.55 21.65
C LEU A 29 -4.36 15.30 20.43
N TRP A 30 -3.17 15.89 20.55
CA TRP A 30 -2.52 16.67 19.51
C TRP A 30 -2.26 15.91 18.20
N LEU A 31 -2.24 14.56 18.21
CA LEU A 31 -2.14 13.77 16.98
C LEU A 31 -3.42 13.84 16.15
N ALA A 32 -4.58 13.97 16.79
CA ALA A 32 -5.84 14.15 16.10
C ALA A 32 -5.87 15.51 15.40
N ASP A 33 -5.36 16.55 16.05
CA ASP A 33 -5.21 17.89 15.49
C ASP A 33 -4.24 17.87 14.29
N ALA A 34 -3.06 17.27 14.45
CA ALA A 34 -2.07 17.12 13.37
C ALA A 34 -2.65 16.38 12.16
N ARG A 35 -3.40 15.30 12.38
CA ARG A 35 -4.07 14.57 11.30
C ARG A 35 -5.12 15.44 10.62
N ALA A 36 -5.96 16.15 11.39
CA ALA A 36 -7.03 16.97 10.83
C ALA A 36 -6.46 18.11 9.97
N GLU A 37 -5.40 18.78 10.44
CA GLU A 37 -4.72 19.82 9.69
C GLU A 37 -4.05 19.26 8.44
N LEU A 38 -3.35 18.12 8.53
CA LEU A 38 -2.77 17.44 7.37
C LEU A 38 -3.84 17.11 6.33
N GLN A 39 -4.95 16.50 6.75
CA GLN A 39 -6.06 16.17 5.86
C GLN A 39 -6.65 17.40 5.19
N GLN A 40 -6.77 18.52 5.91
CA GLN A 40 -7.25 19.77 5.35
C GLN A 40 -6.29 20.26 4.26
N LYS A 41 -4.98 20.34 4.55
CA LYS A 41 -3.97 20.79 3.59
C LYS A 41 -3.88 19.90 2.36
N LEU A 42 -4.02 18.58 2.52
CA LEU A 42 -4.06 17.65 1.40
C LEU A 42 -5.27 17.88 0.48
N ARG A 43 -6.42 18.29 1.01
CA ARG A 43 -7.61 18.63 0.20
C ARG A 43 -7.48 19.99 -0.50
N GLU A 44 -6.59 20.85 -0.01
CA GLU A 44 -6.32 22.19 -0.56
C GLU A 44 -5.27 22.16 -1.69
N LEU A 45 -4.59 21.04 -1.92
CA LEU A 45 -3.63 20.90 -3.03
C LEU A 45 -4.31 21.19 -4.37
N GLN A 46 -3.60 21.85 -5.29
CA GLN A 46 -4.16 22.16 -6.60
C GLN A 46 -4.16 20.90 -7.47
N ALA A 47 -5.35 20.40 -7.78
CA ALA A 47 -5.48 19.22 -8.64
C ALA A 47 -4.96 19.53 -10.05
N CYS A 48 -3.91 18.82 -10.46
CA CYS A 48 -3.40 18.87 -11.82
C CYS A 48 -3.80 17.58 -12.57
N PRO A 49 -4.46 17.67 -13.74
CA PRO A 49 -4.69 16.50 -14.59
C PRO A 49 -3.37 15.79 -14.88
N GLN A 50 -3.40 14.46 -14.98
CA GLN A 50 -2.24 13.62 -15.35
C GLN A 50 -1.10 13.54 -14.30
N ARG A 51 -1.26 14.14 -13.13
CA ARG A 51 -0.34 13.95 -11.99
C ARG A 51 -0.86 12.95 -10.98
N MET A 52 0.05 12.31 -10.27
CA MET A 52 -0.23 11.42 -9.15
C MET A 52 0.27 12.01 -7.84
N ILE A 53 -0.34 11.60 -6.72
CA ILE A 53 0.17 11.92 -5.39
C ILE A 53 1.20 10.88 -4.95
N MET A 54 2.42 11.33 -4.63
CA MET A 54 3.46 10.50 -4.03
C MET A 54 3.65 10.90 -2.56
N ALA A 55 3.47 9.94 -1.65
CA ALA A 55 3.70 10.13 -0.23
C ALA A 55 5.08 9.58 0.17
N THR A 56 5.93 10.39 0.78
CA THR A 56 7.26 9.98 1.21
C THR A 56 7.38 10.08 2.73
N LEU A 57 7.88 9.03 3.37
CA LEU A 57 8.22 9.00 4.78
C LEU A 57 9.74 8.99 4.95
N SER A 58 10.30 10.04 5.53
CA SER A 58 11.69 10.07 5.97
C SER A 58 11.78 9.81 7.47
N THR A 59 12.52 8.79 7.89
CA THR A 59 12.76 8.49 9.31
C THR A 59 13.94 7.51 9.48
N LEU A 60 14.59 7.59 10.65
CA LEU A 60 15.53 6.56 11.13
C LEU A 60 14.84 5.44 11.94
N ASP A 61 13.52 5.51 12.16
CA ASP A 61 12.79 4.48 12.91
C ASP A 61 12.77 3.16 12.11
N GLU A 62 13.44 2.13 12.64
CA GLU A 62 13.51 0.79 12.05
C GLU A 62 12.49 -0.20 12.62
N ARG A 63 11.63 0.23 13.56
CA ARG A 63 10.59 -0.64 14.10
C ARG A 63 9.64 -1.10 12.99
N PHE A 64 8.93 -2.20 13.26
CA PHE A 64 7.95 -2.75 12.34
C PHE A 64 6.78 -1.78 12.08
N PHE A 65 6.47 -1.56 10.80
CA PHE A 65 5.23 -0.95 10.31
C PHE A 65 5.16 -1.03 8.78
N ASP A 66 3.93 -0.96 8.30
CA ASP A 66 3.64 -0.87 6.88
C ASP A 66 3.61 0.61 6.47
N VAL A 67 4.31 0.95 5.39
CA VAL A 67 4.56 2.34 5.00
C VAL A 67 3.28 3.03 4.54
N GLU A 68 2.42 2.31 3.81
CA GLU A 68 1.10 2.74 3.38
C GLU A 68 0.16 2.98 4.57
N ASN A 69 0.32 2.21 5.66
CA ASN A 69 -0.45 2.42 6.88
C ASN A 69 -0.16 3.79 7.48
N VAL A 70 1.12 4.17 7.58
CA VAL A 70 1.55 5.46 8.15
C VAL A 70 1.23 6.63 7.22
N LEU A 71 1.44 6.47 5.92
CA LEU A 71 1.34 7.57 4.96
C LEU A 71 -0.05 7.79 4.38
N ILE A 72 -0.86 6.74 4.23
CA ILE A 72 -2.13 6.79 3.48
C ILE A 72 -3.30 6.40 4.38
N TYR A 73 -3.26 5.20 4.98
CA TYR A 73 -4.41 4.65 5.69
C TYR A 73 -4.73 5.42 6.99
N ASN A 74 -3.73 5.67 7.84
CA ASN A 74 -3.90 6.38 9.10
C ASN A 74 -4.22 7.87 8.91
N VAL A 75 -3.77 8.45 7.78
CA VAL A 75 -4.16 9.80 7.35
C VAL A 75 -5.61 9.83 6.91
N GLY A 76 -6.12 8.75 6.34
CA GLY A 76 -7.50 8.60 5.89
C GLY A 76 -7.63 8.83 4.39
N SER A 77 -8.04 7.77 3.67
CA SER A 77 -8.12 7.74 2.20
C SER A 77 -8.96 8.87 1.59
N GLY A 78 -9.93 9.42 2.33
CA GLY A 78 -10.76 10.54 1.87
C GLY A 78 -9.97 11.84 1.61
N ALA A 79 -8.83 12.05 2.29
CA ALA A 79 -7.97 13.21 2.10
C ALA A 79 -7.32 13.25 0.70
N PHE A 80 -7.20 12.10 0.04
CA PHE A 80 -6.53 11.95 -1.25
C PHE A 80 -7.51 11.89 -2.43
N SER A 81 -8.82 11.98 -2.19
CA SER A 81 -9.84 11.65 -3.19
C SER A 81 -9.75 12.47 -4.49
N VAL A 82 -9.25 13.70 -4.43
CA VAL A 82 -9.07 14.56 -5.61
C VAL A 82 -7.77 14.23 -6.37
N HIS A 83 -6.71 13.85 -5.66
CA HIS A 83 -5.35 13.71 -6.20
C HIS A 83 -4.97 12.27 -6.55
N ALA A 84 -5.65 11.28 -5.95
CA ALA A 84 -5.43 9.86 -6.19
C ALA A 84 -6.24 9.30 -7.37
N ARG A 85 -6.68 10.17 -8.30
CA ARG A 85 -7.47 9.76 -9.47
C ARG A 85 -6.59 9.24 -10.61
N HIS A 86 -5.37 9.71 -10.78
CA HIS A 86 -4.50 9.23 -11.88
C HIS A 86 -3.44 8.26 -11.37
N GLY A 87 -2.99 8.46 -10.14
CA GLY A 87 -2.14 7.51 -9.43
C GLY A 87 -1.99 7.90 -7.97
N ILE A 88 -1.51 6.96 -7.19
CA ILE A 88 -1.05 7.17 -5.82
C ILE A 88 0.16 6.29 -5.58
N GLY A 89 1.14 6.80 -4.84
CA GLY A 89 2.29 6.01 -4.45
C GLY A 89 2.76 6.37 -3.06
N PHE A 90 3.64 5.52 -2.56
CA PHE A 90 4.42 5.86 -1.39
C PHE A 90 5.89 5.46 -1.55
N LYS A 91 6.73 6.10 -0.74
CA LYS A 91 8.15 5.80 -0.61
C LYS A 91 8.60 5.93 0.85
N ARG A 92 9.45 5.03 1.31
CA ARG A 92 10.20 5.17 2.55
C ARG A 92 11.63 5.59 2.24
N ILE A 93 12.13 6.57 2.99
CA ILE A 93 13.53 6.97 3.00
C ILE A 93 14.09 6.69 4.39
N ARG A 94 15.06 5.78 4.46
CA ARG A 94 15.81 5.50 5.69
C ARG A 94 16.88 6.56 5.88
N GLY A 95 16.49 7.65 6.53
CA GLY A 95 17.34 8.81 6.68
C GLY A 95 16.81 9.78 7.72
N LEU A 96 17.68 10.70 8.13
CA LEU A 96 17.28 11.79 9.00
C LEU A 96 16.20 12.63 8.28
N PRO A 97 15.07 12.93 8.96
CA PRO A 97 14.14 13.93 8.49
C PRO A 97 14.86 15.25 8.18
N PRO A 98 14.51 15.96 7.10
CA PRO A 98 15.01 17.31 6.88
C PRO A 98 14.58 18.22 8.05
N ASN A 99 15.35 19.27 8.32
CA ASN A 99 14.96 20.26 9.33
C ASN A 99 13.62 20.90 8.94
N ALA A 100 12.76 21.14 9.92
CA ALA A 100 11.55 21.91 9.70
C ALA A 100 11.91 23.38 9.37
N PRO A 101 10.98 24.16 8.77
CA PRO A 101 11.21 25.59 8.50
C PRO A 101 11.59 26.41 9.74
N SER A 102 11.19 25.96 10.93
CA SER A 102 11.58 26.56 12.21
C SER A 102 13.03 26.28 12.62
N GLY A 103 13.74 25.40 11.92
CA GLY A 103 15.04 24.86 12.31
C GLY A 103 14.97 23.72 13.33
N GLU A 104 13.78 23.36 13.81
CA GLU A 104 13.60 22.24 14.75
C GLU A 104 13.74 20.88 14.04
N SER A 105 14.29 19.89 14.75
CA SER A 105 14.39 18.51 14.29
C SER A 105 13.22 17.68 14.81
N PHE A 106 12.73 16.76 13.98
CA PHE A 106 11.63 15.85 14.29
C PHE A 106 12.02 14.41 13.98
N LEU A 107 11.30 13.43 14.54
CA LEU A 107 11.59 12.01 14.33
C LEU A 107 11.05 11.46 13.01
N TYR A 108 10.02 12.11 12.45
CA TYR A 108 9.38 11.71 11.21
C TYR A 108 9.10 12.94 10.35
N HIS A 109 9.28 12.78 9.04
CA HIS A 109 8.84 13.74 8.04
C HIS A 109 8.00 13.02 7.00
N HIS A 110 6.78 13.52 6.80
CA HIS A 110 5.88 13.08 5.76
C HIS A 110 5.90 14.16 4.68
N MET A 111 6.07 13.78 3.42
CA MET A 111 5.95 14.68 2.28
C MET A 111 4.93 14.10 1.31
N TYR A 112 3.95 14.89 0.92
CA TYR A 112 2.95 14.54 -0.06
C TYR A 112 3.12 15.49 -1.24
N GLN A 113 3.50 14.97 -2.40
CA GLN A 113 3.83 15.79 -3.56
C GLN A 113 3.06 15.32 -4.79
N LEU A 114 2.55 16.27 -5.57
CA LEU A 114 2.04 16.00 -6.91
C LEU A 114 3.22 15.87 -7.87
N ILE A 115 3.35 14.69 -8.47
CA ILE A 115 4.40 14.38 -9.45
C ILE A 115 3.77 13.94 -10.75
N ASP A 116 4.51 14.07 -11.86
CA ASP A 116 4.09 13.47 -13.12
C ASP A 116 4.05 11.95 -12.96
N VAL A 117 3.06 11.31 -13.61
CA VAL A 117 2.96 9.86 -13.60
C VAL A 117 4.21 9.28 -14.27
N PRO A 118 5.00 8.43 -13.58
CA PRO A 118 6.21 7.87 -14.16
C PRO A 118 5.85 6.97 -15.35
N ASP A 119 6.59 7.11 -16.45
CA ASP A 119 6.37 6.32 -17.66
C ASP A 119 6.69 4.83 -17.44
N ASP A 120 7.76 4.54 -16.69
CA ASP A 120 8.15 3.25 -16.13
C ASP A 120 9.22 3.49 -15.04
N SER A 121 9.37 2.60 -14.06
CA SER A 121 10.41 2.74 -13.04
C SER A 121 11.80 2.45 -13.61
N SER A 122 12.80 3.21 -13.18
CA SER A 122 14.20 3.09 -13.63
C SER A 122 14.95 1.90 -13.00
N GLY A 123 14.30 1.10 -12.16
CA GLY A 123 14.89 -0.08 -11.51
C GLY A 123 15.06 -1.25 -12.48
N THR A 124 15.87 -2.23 -12.09
CA THR A 124 15.94 -3.50 -12.83
C THR A 124 14.74 -4.35 -12.45
N GLU A 125 13.82 -4.56 -13.38
CA GLU A 125 12.65 -5.42 -13.15
C GLU A 125 13.11 -6.85 -12.84
N ILE A 126 12.74 -7.35 -11.66
CA ILE A 126 13.02 -8.74 -11.25
C ILE A 126 11.86 -9.64 -11.70
N ILE A 127 10.64 -9.15 -11.56
CA ILE A 127 9.41 -9.94 -11.72
C ILE A 127 8.34 -9.09 -12.38
N ARG A 128 7.64 -9.68 -13.35
CA ARG A 128 6.43 -9.13 -13.93
C ARG A 128 5.36 -10.20 -14.04
N PHE A 129 4.13 -9.87 -13.66
CA PHE A 129 2.98 -10.72 -13.88
C PHE A 129 1.69 -9.91 -13.99
N GLU A 130 0.68 -10.52 -14.58
CA GLU A 130 -0.61 -9.90 -14.86
C GLU A 130 -1.73 -10.86 -14.44
N PHE A 131 -2.85 -10.32 -13.97
CA PHE A 131 -4.02 -11.10 -13.62
C PHE A 131 -5.32 -10.34 -13.91
N PRO A 132 -6.43 -11.05 -14.21
CA PRO A 132 -7.72 -10.41 -14.45
C PRO A 132 -8.23 -9.75 -13.16
N LEU A 133 -8.73 -8.52 -13.28
CA LEU A 133 -9.24 -7.73 -12.16
C LEU A 133 -10.77 -7.66 -12.21
N ARG A 134 -11.47 -8.55 -11.52
CA ARG A 134 -12.94 -8.65 -11.64
C ARG A 134 -13.67 -7.39 -11.17
N LYS A 135 -13.32 -6.89 -9.98
CA LYS A 135 -13.92 -5.69 -9.39
C LYS A 135 -12.98 -5.07 -8.36
N LEU A 136 -12.78 -3.76 -8.46
CA LEU A 136 -12.05 -2.99 -7.47
C LEU A 136 -12.91 -1.84 -6.95
N SER A 137 -13.10 -1.79 -5.63
CA SER A 137 -13.90 -0.78 -4.94
C SER A 137 -13.40 -0.59 -3.51
N SER A 138 -13.87 0.43 -2.80
CA SER A 138 -13.57 0.61 -1.38
C SER A 138 -14.02 -0.56 -0.48
N GLY A 139 -14.92 -1.42 -0.99
CA GLY A 139 -15.33 -2.65 -0.32
C GLY A 139 -14.39 -3.84 -0.55
N THR A 140 -13.44 -3.73 -1.50
CA THR A 140 -12.56 -4.83 -1.90
C THR A 140 -11.74 -5.33 -0.72
N LYS A 141 -11.60 -6.65 -0.64
CA LYS A 141 -10.86 -7.32 0.44
C LYS A 141 -9.62 -8.02 -0.10
N PRO A 142 -8.57 -8.19 0.73
CA PRO A 142 -7.32 -8.83 0.31
C PRO A 142 -7.51 -10.21 -0.34
N HIS A 143 -8.41 -11.03 0.21
CA HIS A 143 -8.67 -12.38 -0.32
C HIS A 143 -9.25 -12.39 -1.74
N GLU A 144 -10.00 -11.36 -2.14
CA GLU A 144 -10.54 -11.27 -3.49
C GLU A 144 -9.41 -11.05 -4.50
N ILE A 145 -8.44 -10.20 -4.15
CA ILE A 145 -7.25 -9.93 -4.96
C ILE A 145 -6.33 -11.15 -4.97
N TRP A 146 -6.02 -11.71 -3.79
CA TRP A 146 -5.21 -12.90 -3.62
C TRP A 146 -5.69 -14.02 -4.56
N GLN A 147 -6.99 -14.35 -4.57
CA GLN A 147 -7.54 -15.40 -5.44
C GLN A 147 -7.32 -15.16 -6.94
N GLN A 148 -7.47 -13.90 -7.38
CA GLN A 148 -7.34 -13.55 -8.80
C GLN A 148 -5.89 -13.73 -9.29
N THR A 149 -4.89 -13.62 -8.41
CA THR A 149 -3.48 -13.79 -8.78
C THR A 149 -3.11 -15.22 -9.20
N PHE A 150 -3.89 -16.24 -8.80
CA PHE A 150 -3.61 -17.65 -9.09
C PHE A 150 -4.07 -18.11 -10.47
N GLU A 151 -4.76 -17.25 -11.24
CA GLU A 151 -5.25 -17.59 -12.58
C GLU A 151 -4.16 -17.51 -13.68
N SER A 152 -2.88 -17.39 -13.32
CA SER A 152 -1.80 -17.10 -14.27
C SER A 152 -0.54 -17.94 -14.04
N ASP A 153 0.01 -18.47 -15.13
CA ASP A 153 1.09 -19.45 -15.15
C ASP A 153 2.47 -18.79 -15.13
N LEU A 154 3.02 -18.54 -13.96
CA LEU A 154 4.44 -18.22 -13.81
C LEU A 154 4.99 -18.98 -12.60
N MET A 155 5.82 -19.98 -12.87
CA MET A 155 6.65 -20.64 -11.86
C MET A 155 8.09 -20.13 -12.05
N SER A 156 8.64 -19.46 -11.04
CA SER A 156 10.04 -19.00 -11.05
C SER A 156 10.70 -19.29 -9.71
N ASN A 157 12.00 -19.58 -9.74
CA ASN A 157 12.82 -19.89 -8.56
C ASN A 157 13.49 -18.64 -7.95
N ILE A 158 13.08 -17.45 -8.36
CA ILE A 158 13.60 -16.19 -7.80
C ILE A 158 13.10 -16.06 -6.35
N VAL A 159 13.99 -15.67 -5.45
CA VAL A 159 13.64 -15.30 -4.08
C VAL A 159 14.11 -13.87 -3.86
N ILE A 160 13.20 -13.00 -3.44
CA ILE A 160 13.46 -11.63 -3.02
C ILE A 160 13.71 -11.67 -1.51
N ASP A 161 14.92 -11.29 -1.10
CA ASP A 161 15.30 -11.18 0.30
C ASP A 161 15.51 -9.70 0.65
N GLY A 162 14.74 -9.21 1.63
CA GLY A 162 14.78 -7.83 2.10
C GLY A 162 13.81 -6.87 1.40
N PRO A 163 14.10 -5.55 1.47
CA PRO A 163 13.24 -4.52 0.91
C PRO A 163 13.06 -4.64 -0.61
N PHE A 164 11.87 -4.29 -1.10
CA PHE A 164 11.54 -4.31 -2.52
C PHE A 164 10.68 -3.10 -2.93
N GLU A 165 10.61 -2.87 -4.23
CA GLU A 165 9.71 -1.89 -4.82
C GLU A 165 8.64 -2.57 -5.67
N ILE A 166 7.41 -2.05 -5.63
CA ILE A 166 6.29 -2.57 -6.43
C ILE A 166 5.68 -1.47 -7.29
N SER A 167 5.46 -1.78 -8.57
CA SER A 167 4.67 -0.94 -9.47
C SER A 167 3.45 -1.71 -9.92
N ILE A 168 2.29 -1.07 -9.80
CA ILE A 168 0.99 -1.65 -10.12
C ILE A 168 0.28 -0.76 -11.12
N THR A 169 -0.10 -1.34 -12.26
CA THR A 169 -0.91 -0.68 -13.28
C THR A 169 -2.26 -1.35 -13.37
N LEU A 170 -3.32 -0.58 -13.11
CA LEU A 170 -4.69 -1.02 -13.27
C LEU A 170 -5.21 -0.63 -14.65
N TYR A 171 -5.58 -1.61 -15.46
CA TYR A 171 -6.30 -1.41 -16.70
C TYR A 171 -7.79 -1.58 -16.40
N THR A 172 -8.59 -0.51 -16.53
CA THR A 172 -10.03 -0.56 -16.21
C THR A 172 -10.88 0.24 -17.22
N PRO A 173 -12.11 -0.19 -17.54
CA PRO A 173 -13.02 0.59 -18.41
C PRO A 173 -13.51 1.87 -17.76
N LYS A 174 -13.62 1.88 -16.43
CA LYS A 174 -14.06 3.02 -15.63
C LYS A 174 -13.02 3.29 -14.56
N LEU A 175 -12.46 4.50 -14.59
CA LEU A 175 -11.46 4.93 -13.63
C LEU A 175 -12.03 4.94 -12.20
N ILE A 176 -11.25 4.43 -11.27
CA ILE A 176 -11.51 4.47 -9.84
C ILE A 176 -11.29 5.89 -9.34
N LEU A 177 -12.29 6.46 -8.68
CA LEU A 177 -12.22 7.85 -8.25
C LEU A 177 -11.20 8.10 -7.14
N ASN A 178 -10.93 7.10 -6.29
CA ASN A 178 -10.01 7.24 -5.16
C ASN A 178 -9.13 5.99 -4.99
N LEU A 179 -7.95 5.99 -5.61
CA LEU A 179 -7.01 4.87 -5.48
C LEU A 179 -6.50 4.67 -4.05
N ALA A 180 -6.48 5.72 -3.22
CA ALA A 180 -6.09 5.60 -1.80
C ALA A 180 -7.02 4.70 -0.99
N SER A 181 -8.25 4.48 -1.47
CA SER A 181 -9.21 3.58 -0.81
C SER A 181 -9.01 2.11 -1.16
N VAL A 182 -8.19 1.80 -2.17
CA VAL A 182 -7.99 0.43 -2.69
C VAL A 182 -6.55 -0.03 -2.64
N ILE A 183 -5.56 0.88 -2.54
CA ILE A 183 -4.14 0.51 -2.51
C ILE A 183 -3.81 -0.51 -1.42
N LYS A 184 -4.34 -0.34 -0.20
CA LYS A 184 -4.06 -1.27 0.90
C LYS A 184 -4.57 -2.69 0.64
N PRO A 185 -5.88 -2.94 0.40
CA PRO A 185 -6.34 -4.30 0.13
C PRO A 185 -5.73 -4.90 -1.13
N LEU A 186 -5.32 -4.07 -2.10
CA LEU A 186 -4.61 -4.51 -3.30
C LEU A 186 -3.20 -5.01 -2.96
N LEU A 187 -2.43 -4.24 -2.19
CA LEU A 187 -1.11 -4.66 -1.70
C LEU A 187 -1.20 -5.88 -0.80
N ASP A 188 -2.11 -5.86 0.18
CA ASP A 188 -2.30 -6.99 1.10
C ASP A 188 -2.54 -8.29 0.31
N GLY A 189 -3.38 -8.25 -0.72
CA GLY A 189 -3.70 -9.42 -1.55
C GLY A 189 -2.60 -9.84 -2.51
N ILE A 190 -1.97 -8.87 -3.21
CA ILE A 190 -0.86 -9.13 -4.13
C ILE A 190 0.32 -9.71 -3.36
N ILE A 191 0.78 -9.03 -2.31
CA ILE A 191 1.96 -9.47 -1.54
C ILE A 191 1.69 -10.80 -0.85
N SER A 192 0.45 -11.06 -0.38
CA SER A 192 0.10 -12.38 0.16
C SER A 192 0.24 -13.50 -0.87
N SER A 193 -0.01 -13.24 -2.16
CA SER A 193 0.17 -14.24 -3.22
C SER A 193 1.63 -14.56 -3.52
N LEU A 194 2.54 -13.73 -3.02
CA LEU A 194 3.98 -13.89 -3.23
C LEU A 194 4.66 -14.77 -2.17
N HIS A 195 3.89 -15.27 -1.21
CA HIS A 195 4.36 -16.07 -0.10
C HIS A 195 3.74 -17.44 -0.14
N PHE A 196 4.44 -18.42 0.44
CA PHE A 196 3.87 -19.72 0.75
C PHE A 196 3.81 -19.94 2.26
N GLU A 197 2.94 -20.86 2.68
CA GLU A 197 2.75 -21.24 4.06
C GLU A 197 2.79 -22.78 4.14
N SER A 198 3.51 -23.34 5.13
CA SER A 198 3.61 -24.80 5.29
C SER A 198 2.70 -25.34 6.40
N THR A 199 2.17 -24.45 7.24
CA THR A 199 1.40 -24.78 8.44
C THR A 199 0.25 -23.79 8.53
N PHE A 200 -0.99 -24.25 8.58
CA PHE A 200 -2.17 -23.38 8.47
C PHE A 200 -2.96 -23.35 9.77
N ASP A 201 -3.59 -22.22 10.06
CA ASP A 201 -4.71 -22.15 10.98
C ASP A 201 -5.96 -22.72 10.29
N GLU A 202 -6.34 -23.95 10.65
CA GLU A 202 -7.49 -24.65 10.06
C GLU A 202 -8.80 -23.85 10.17
N VAL A 203 -8.99 -23.12 11.26
CA VAL A 203 -10.18 -22.28 11.47
C VAL A 203 -10.17 -21.11 10.50
N ALA A 204 -9.00 -20.52 10.26
CA ALA A 204 -8.85 -19.44 9.29
C ALA A 204 -9.15 -19.93 7.87
N VAL A 205 -8.61 -21.08 7.49
CA VAL A 205 -8.85 -21.70 6.18
C VAL A 205 -10.34 -22.00 5.98
N GLN A 206 -11.01 -22.60 6.96
CA GLN A 206 -12.45 -22.88 6.89
C GLN A 206 -13.29 -21.61 6.74
N ARG A 207 -12.96 -20.54 7.49
CA ARG A 207 -13.66 -19.25 7.38
C ARG A 207 -13.45 -18.61 6.02
N LEU A 208 -12.24 -18.70 5.48
CA LEU A 208 -11.93 -18.20 4.14
C LEU A 208 -12.72 -18.99 3.08
N ALA A 209 -12.70 -20.32 3.15
CA ALA A 209 -13.46 -21.22 2.28
C ALA A 209 -14.94 -20.86 2.23
N GLN A 210 -15.57 -20.68 3.40
CA GLN A 210 -16.97 -20.27 3.51
C GLN A 210 -17.23 -18.90 2.88
N LYS A 211 -16.31 -17.95 3.06
CA LYS A 211 -16.48 -16.59 2.55
C LYS A 211 -16.34 -16.50 1.04
N THR A 212 -15.47 -17.32 0.46
CA THR A 212 -15.10 -17.25 -0.95
C THR A 212 -15.77 -18.33 -1.78
N ASN A 213 -16.52 -19.24 -1.14
CA ASN A 213 -17.13 -20.40 -1.77
C ASN A 213 -16.10 -21.28 -2.51
N MET A 214 -14.89 -21.37 -1.97
CA MET A 214 -13.83 -22.27 -2.45
C MET A 214 -13.74 -23.48 -1.54
N ALA A 215 -13.32 -24.61 -2.10
CA ALA A 215 -13.03 -25.79 -1.31
C ALA A 215 -11.76 -25.58 -0.46
N THR A 216 -11.76 -26.12 0.75
CA THR A 216 -10.68 -25.96 1.73
C THR A 216 -9.34 -26.49 1.19
N ASP A 217 -9.37 -27.61 0.49
CA ASP A 217 -8.22 -28.22 -0.19
C ASP A 217 -7.60 -27.29 -1.24
N MET A 218 -8.43 -26.60 -2.04
CA MET A 218 -7.95 -25.60 -3.00
C MET A 218 -7.26 -24.42 -2.33
N ILE A 219 -7.79 -23.94 -1.18
CA ILE A 219 -7.15 -22.86 -0.43
C ILE A 219 -5.81 -23.32 0.14
N ILE A 220 -5.76 -24.53 0.70
CA ILE A 220 -4.52 -25.10 1.23
C ILE A 220 -3.48 -25.24 0.12
N GLU A 221 -3.88 -25.76 -1.05
CA GLU A 221 -2.99 -25.90 -2.20
C GLU A 221 -2.42 -24.54 -2.65
N GLN A 222 -3.26 -23.51 -2.72
CA GLN A 222 -2.82 -22.15 -3.07
C GLN A 222 -1.89 -21.53 -2.02
N LEU A 223 -2.08 -21.82 -0.74
CA LEU A 223 -1.18 -21.36 0.33
C LEU A 223 0.14 -22.13 0.33
N GLN A 224 0.14 -23.43 0.00
CA GLN A 224 1.33 -24.28 -0.01
C GLN A 224 2.19 -24.08 -1.25
N ASN A 225 1.55 -24.05 -2.40
CA ASN A 225 2.17 -24.07 -3.71
C ASN A 225 1.67 -22.89 -4.55
N PRO A 226 1.86 -21.64 -4.08
CA PRO A 226 1.54 -20.50 -4.91
C PRO A 226 2.41 -20.51 -6.17
N PRO A 227 1.92 -19.96 -7.29
CA PRO A 227 2.72 -19.88 -8.53
C PRO A 227 4.01 -19.07 -8.31
N ARG A 228 3.95 -18.08 -7.39
CA ARG A 228 4.94 -17.03 -7.25
C ARG A 228 5.48 -16.89 -5.83
N PRO A 229 6.12 -17.91 -5.22
CA PRO A 229 6.58 -17.86 -3.82
C PRO A 229 7.82 -16.95 -3.60
N PHE A 230 7.90 -15.81 -4.27
CA PHE A 230 9.07 -14.94 -4.35
C PHE A 230 9.50 -14.33 -3.02
N LEU A 231 8.57 -14.11 -2.09
CA LEU A 231 8.87 -13.59 -0.74
C LEU A 231 8.98 -14.72 0.30
N GLY A 232 9.00 -15.98 -0.15
CA GLY A 232 9.28 -17.13 0.70
C GLY A 232 8.19 -17.46 1.72
N LYS A 233 8.59 -18.25 2.73
CA LYS A 233 7.68 -18.81 3.74
C LYS A 233 7.19 -17.75 4.72
N ARG A 234 5.89 -17.72 5.02
CA ARG A 234 5.31 -16.88 6.07
C ARG A 234 4.06 -17.51 6.69
N ASN A 235 3.76 -17.14 7.94
CA ASN A 235 2.46 -17.42 8.54
C ASN A 235 1.48 -16.36 8.02
N LEU A 236 0.82 -16.62 6.90
CA LEU A 236 0.06 -15.63 6.16
C LEU A 236 -1.35 -15.47 6.70
N LEU A 237 -2.00 -16.59 7.02
CA LEU A 237 -3.43 -16.61 7.32
C LEU A 237 -3.68 -17.09 8.75
N THR A 238 -4.26 -16.21 9.56
CA THR A 238 -4.64 -16.54 10.95
C THR A 238 -6.10 -16.19 11.21
N SER A 239 -6.74 -16.92 12.12
CA SER A 239 -8.11 -16.63 12.54
C SER A 239 -8.13 -15.32 13.33
N TYR A 240 -9.08 -14.44 13.00
CA TYR A 240 -9.18 -13.13 13.65
C TYR A 240 -10.62 -12.69 13.80
N ARG A 241 -11.05 -12.50 15.05
CA ARG A 241 -12.46 -12.21 15.41
C ARG A 241 -13.40 -13.19 14.70
N ASN A 242 -14.27 -12.70 13.84
CA ASN A 242 -15.26 -13.48 13.09
C ASN A 242 -14.81 -13.82 11.65
N PHE A 243 -13.56 -13.53 11.29
CA PHE A 243 -13.02 -13.82 9.96
C PHE A 243 -11.53 -14.22 10.06
N VAL A 244 -10.70 -13.73 9.14
CA VAL A 244 -9.26 -14.00 9.04
C VAL A 244 -8.47 -12.69 9.05
N LYS A 245 -7.20 -12.79 9.43
CA LYS A 245 -6.20 -11.76 9.29
C LYS A 245 -5.13 -12.25 8.32
N TRP A 246 -4.85 -11.42 7.31
CA TRP A 246 -3.71 -11.57 6.42
C TRP A 246 -2.48 -10.91 7.04
N ASN A 247 -1.33 -11.53 6.85
CA ASN A 247 -0.05 -11.06 7.35
C ASN A 247 1.03 -11.19 6.25
N PRO A 248 0.89 -10.48 5.10
CA PRO A 248 1.95 -10.40 4.10
C PRO A 248 3.21 -9.72 4.67
N ALA A 249 4.32 -9.76 3.94
CA ALA A 249 5.53 -8.99 4.25
C ALA A 249 5.49 -7.56 3.67
N ASP A 250 4.34 -6.88 3.78
CA ASP A 250 4.14 -5.51 3.28
C ASP A 250 5.01 -4.48 4.00
N GLU A 251 5.53 -4.81 5.19
CA GLU A 251 6.56 -4.01 5.89
C GLU A 251 7.88 -3.86 5.11
N LEU A 252 8.15 -4.78 4.17
CA LEU A 252 9.35 -4.77 3.32
C LEU A 252 9.15 -3.97 2.02
N CYS A 253 7.91 -3.58 1.69
CA CYS A 253 7.63 -2.74 0.54
C CYS A 253 8.05 -1.29 0.84
N GLU A 254 9.19 -0.86 0.31
CA GLU A 254 9.69 0.50 0.57
C GLU A 254 9.15 1.53 -0.41
N THR A 255 8.87 1.13 -1.65
CA THR A 255 8.27 1.98 -2.67
C THR A 255 7.09 1.25 -3.32
N CYS A 256 5.96 1.93 -3.43
CA CYS A 256 4.83 1.47 -4.22
C CYS A 256 4.36 2.58 -5.15
N THR A 257 4.09 2.25 -6.41
CA THR A 257 3.36 3.11 -7.34
C THR A 257 2.11 2.38 -7.82
N LEU A 258 0.94 3.00 -7.69
CA LEU A 258 -0.32 2.51 -8.20
C LEU A 258 -0.89 3.53 -9.19
N ILE A 259 -0.93 3.16 -10.47
CA ILE A 259 -1.51 3.98 -11.53
C ILE A 259 -2.69 3.26 -12.16
N GLN A 260 -3.53 4.01 -12.87
CA GLN A 260 -4.60 3.42 -13.66
C GLN A 260 -4.63 3.97 -15.08
N ARG A 261 -4.94 3.08 -16.02
CA ARG A 261 -5.06 3.34 -17.44
C ARG A 261 -6.45 2.89 -17.89
N GLN A 262 -7.08 3.69 -18.73
CA GLN A 262 -8.37 3.32 -19.30
C GLN A 262 -8.15 2.20 -20.33
N SER A 263 -8.91 1.10 -20.21
CA SER A 263 -8.81 -0.07 -21.10
C SER A 263 -10.20 -0.67 -21.35
N HIS A 264 -10.33 -1.51 -22.38
CA HIS A 264 -11.53 -2.33 -22.58
C HIS A 264 -11.57 -3.57 -21.66
N SER A 265 -10.42 -4.01 -21.17
CA SER A 265 -10.26 -5.10 -20.20
C SER A 265 -10.24 -4.58 -18.76
N ASN A 266 -10.50 -5.47 -17.79
CA ASN A 266 -10.10 -5.24 -16.42
C ASN A 266 -8.93 -6.15 -16.07
N GLU A 267 -7.73 -5.58 -15.98
CA GLU A 267 -6.48 -6.30 -15.74
C GLU A 267 -5.63 -5.53 -14.73
N CYS A 268 -4.83 -6.26 -13.98
CA CYS A 268 -3.85 -5.70 -13.07
C CYS A 268 -2.48 -6.23 -13.49
N GLU A 269 -1.58 -5.32 -13.85
CA GLU A 269 -0.16 -5.61 -14.07
C GLU A 269 0.62 -5.26 -12.80
N VAL A 270 1.50 -6.17 -12.39
CA VAL A 270 2.39 -6.01 -11.24
C VAL A 270 3.83 -6.21 -11.70
N ARG A 271 4.69 -5.28 -11.30
CA ARG A 271 6.14 -5.34 -11.51
C ARG A 271 6.85 -5.16 -10.18
N ILE A 272 7.91 -5.93 -9.94
CA ILE A 272 8.71 -5.88 -8.72
C ILE A 272 10.17 -5.65 -9.09
N TYR A 273 10.84 -4.78 -8.32
CA TYR A 273 12.21 -4.32 -8.51
C TYR A 273 13.02 -4.48 -7.22
#